data_AF-A0AAN9FLL2-F1
#
_entry.id   AF-A0AAN9FLL2-F1
#
_cell.length_a   1.000
_cell.length_b   1.000
_cell.length_c   1.000
_cell.angle_alpha   90.00
_cell.angle_beta   90.00
_cell.angle_gamma   90.00
#
_symmetry.space_group_name_H-M   'P 1'
#
loop_
_entity.id
_entity.type
_entity.pdbx_description
1 polymer ?
#
loop_
_entity_poly.entity_id
_entity_poly.type
_entity_poly.pdbx_seq_one_letter_code
_entity_poly.pdbx_strand_id
1 'polypeptide(L)'
;MACSATSASLFSLNPTKPLFSSKPSLPSSLNFNALPTKPFSRPSLSFSRPSLSRRSFLVKASNELPLVGNTAPDFEAEAVFDQEFINVKLSDYIGKKYVVLFFYPLDFTFVCPTEITAFSDRYAEFEALNTEILGVSVDSVFSHLAWIQTDRKSGGLGDLNYPLISDVTKSISKSFGVLIPDQGIALRGLFIIDKEGVIQHSTINNLAIGRSVDETKRTLQALQYVQENPDEVCPAGWKPGDKSMKPDPKGSKDYFAAVA
;
A
#
# COMPACT_ATOMS: atom_id res chain seq x y z
N MET A 1 -53.87 21.84 12.52
CA MET A 1 -53.95 22.75 11.36
C MET A 1 -52.83 22.31 10.42
N ALA A 2 -53.13 21.71 9.27
CA ALA A 2 -53.66 22.35 8.04
C ALA A 2 -52.52 23.06 7.28
N CYS A 3 -52.05 22.49 6.15
CA CYS A 3 -52.45 22.87 4.77
C CYS A 3 -51.50 23.93 4.17
N SER A 4 -51.16 23.97 2.88
CA SER A 4 -51.43 23.05 1.75
C SER A 4 -50.47 23.35 0.57
N ALA A 5 -50.65 22.64 -0.56
CA ALA A 5 -50.03 22.88 -1.87
C ALA A 5 -50.30 24.31 -2.45
N THR A 6 -49.87 24.76 -3.64
CA THR A 6 -49.86 24.07 -4.96
C THR A 6 -49.18 24.92 -6.06
N SER A 7 -48.73 24.27 -7.15
CA SER A 7 -48.63 24.83 -8.53
C SER A 7 -47.58 25.94 -8.80
N ALA A 8 -47.20 26.26 -10.06
CA ALA A 8 -47.64 25.75 -11.37
C ALA A 8 -46.47 25.69 -12.39
N SER A 9 -46.67 24.96 -13.50
CA SER A 9 -45.73 24.79 -14.62
C SER A 9 -46.33 25.23 -15.97
N LEU A 10 -45.52 25.75 -16.90
CA LEU A 10 -45.74 25.94 -18.36
C LEU A 10 -44.35 26.29 -18.97
N PHE A 11 -43.93 25.98 -20.20
CA PHE A 11 -44.57 25.47 -21.44
C PHE A 11 -43.97 24.08 -21.83
N SER A 12 -44.55 23.16 -22.64
CA SER A 12 -45.19 23.24 -23.98
C SER A 12 -44.19 23.54 -25.13
N LEU A 13 -44.13 22.84 -26.28
CA LEU A 13 -45.12 21.97 -26.96
C LEU A 13 -44.55 20.65 -27.57
N ASN A 14 -45.50 19.75 -27.80
CA ASN A 14 -45.49 18.33 -28.22
C ASN A 14 -45.10 17.99 -29.70
N PRO A 15 -45.12 16.69 -30.12
CA PRO A 15 -44.43 16.17 -31.31
C PRO A 15 -45.35 15.64 -32.45
N THR A 16 -44.77 14.97 -33.46
CA THR A 16 -45.49 14.14 -34.47
C THR A 16 -44.88 12.72 -34.65
N LYS A 17 -45.70 11.82 -35.22
CA LYS A 17 -45.58 10.35 -35.45
C LYS A 17 -46.69 9.94 -36.45
N PRO A 18 -46.91 8.66 -36.85
CA PRO A 18 -46.01 7.53 -37.16
C PRO A 18 -46.39 6.85 -38.52
N LEU A 19 -45.81 5.67 -38.86
CA LEU A 19 -46.41 4.47 -39.55
C LEU A 19 -45.26 3.41 -39.71
N PHE A 20 -45.34 2.08 -39.49
CA PHE A 20 -46.20 0.97 -40.00
C PHE A 20 -46.17 0.82 -41.54
N SER A 21 -45.89 -0.33 -42.20
CA SER A 21 -45.49 -1.72 -41.82
C SER A 21 -44.79 -2.39 -43.05
N SER A 22 -44.56 -3.71 -43.30
CA SER A 22 -45.00 -5.02 -42.75
C SER A 22 -44.01 -6.18 -43.13
N LYS A 23 -44.45 -7.46 -43.08
CA LYS A 23 -43.93 -8.67 -43.78
C LYS A 23 -45.13 -9.45 -44.36
N PRO A 24 -45.02 -10.27 -45.43
CA PRO A 24 -44.83 -11.73 -45.25
C PRO A 24 -44.00 -12.42 -46.39
N SER A 25 -44.31 -13.68 -46.74
CA SER A 25 -43.39 -14.73 -47.25
C SER A 25 -43.64 -15.30 -48.67
N LEU A 26 -42.60 -15.94 -49.24
CA LEU A 26 -42.51 -17.16 -50.10
C LEU A 26 -43.81 -17.78 -50.70
N PRO A 27 -43.80 -18.37 -51.93
CA PRO A 27 -43.03 -19.61 -52.18
C PRO A 27 -42.56 -19.96 -53.65
N SER A 28 -42.01 -21.18 -53.78
CA SER A 28 -42.04 -22.14 -54.91
C SER A 28 -41.32 -21.91 -56.25
N SER A 29 -40.19 -22.62 -56.41
CA SER A 29 -39.81 -23.52 -57.53
C SER A 29 -39.99 -23.15 -59.02
N LEU A 30 -38.92 -23.30 -59.81
CA LEU A 30 -38.93 -23.94 -61.13
C LEU A 30 -37.58 -24.64 -61.41
N ASN A 31 -37.61 -25.81 -62.07
CA ASN A 31 -36.41 -26.54 -62.53
C ASN A 31 -36.04 -26.13 -63.97
N PHE A 32 -34.75 -26.14 -64.31
CA PHE A 32 -34.28 -26.31 -65.69
C PHE A 32 -33.00 -27.17 -65.74
N ASN A 33 -32.78 -27.82 -66.88
CA ASN A 33 -31.92 -29.01 -67.00
C ASN A 33 -30.41 -28.73 -67.11
N ALA A 34 -29.62 -29.77 -66.83
CA ALA A 34 -28.16 -29.75 -66.79
C ALA A 34 -27.50 -29.74 -68.18
N LEU A 35 -26.26 -29.20 -68.25
CA LEU A 35 -25.22 -29.40 -69.27
C LEU A 35 -23.84 -29.10 -68.60
N PRO A 36 -22.67 -29.37 -69.21
CA PRO A 36 -21.71 -30.30 -68.59
C PRO A 36 -20.58 -29.66 -67.77
N THR A 37 -20.00 -30.48 -66.89
CA THR A 37 -18.85 -30.17 -66.04
C THR A 37 -17.55 -29.94 -66.82
N LYS A 38 -16.84 -28.85 -66.52
CA LYS A 38 -15.38 -28.71 -66.72
C LYS A 38 -14.71 -28.52 -65.36
N PRO A 39 -13.54 -29.13 -65.10
CA PRO A 39 -12.86 -28.99 -63.82
C PRO A 39 -12.21 -27.61 -63.71
N PHE A 40 -12.81 -26.70 -62.94
CA PHE A 40 -12.17 -25.45 -62.54
C PHE A 40 -11.24 -25.69 -61.35
N SER A 41 -9.93 -25.68 -61.61
CA SER A 41 -8.89 -25.64 -60.58
C SER A 41 -9.02 -24.38 -59.74
N ARG A 42 -9.35 -24.52 -58.45
CA ARG A 42 -9.40 -23.39 -57.51
C ARG A 42 -7.99 -22.81 -57.29
N PRO A 43 -7.77 -21.50 -57.46
CA PRO A 43 -6.58 -20.87 -56.89
C PRO A 43 -6.69 -20.90 -55.36
N SER A 44 -5.63 -21.36 -54.69
CA SER A 44 -5.55 -21.33 -53.23
C SER A 44 -5.32 -19.89 -52.75
N LEU A 45 -6.40 -19.19 -52.39
CA LEU A 45 -6.32 -17.90 -51.71
C LEU A 45 -5.69 -18.08 -50.33
N SER A 46 -4.37 -17.88 -50.26
CA SER A 46 -3.61 -17.84 -49.01
C SER A 46 -3.98 -16.59 -48.22
N PHE A 47 -5.00 -16.71 -47.36
CA PHE A 47 -5.31 -15.69 -46.36
C PHE A 47 -4.14 -15.57 -45.37
N SER A 48 -3.24 -14.63 -45.66
CA SER A 48 -2.26 -14.12 -44.72
C SER A 48 -2.98 -13.50 -43.54
N ARG A 49 -3.18 -14.29 -42.47
CA ARG A 49 -3.64 -13.76 -41.18
C ARG A 49 -2.76 -12.56 -40.81
N PRO A 50 -3.32 -11.39 -40.46
CA PRO A 50 -2.51 -10.31 -39.94
C PRO A 50 -1.78 -10.83 -38.70
N SER A 51 -0.45 -10.70 -38.70
CA SER A 51 0.35 -11.08 -37.54
C SER A 51 -0.02 -10.15 -36.39
N LEU A 52 -0.84 -10.66 -35.45
CA LEU A 52 -1.05 -10.01 -34.18
C LEU A 52 0.30 -10.01 -33.47
N SER A 53 1.00 -8.88 -33.59
CA SER A 53 2.25 -8.60 -32.89
C SER A 53 1.95 -8.57 -31.39
N ARG A 54 1.96 -9.76 -30.79
CA ARG A 54 1.79 -9.99 -29.37
C ARG A 54 3.00 -9.37 -28.69
N ARG A 55 2.89 -8.09 -28.32
CA ARG A 55 3.93 -7.35 -27.59
C ARG A 55 4.35 -8.16 -26.37
N SER A 56 5.45 -8.87 -26.51
CA SER A 56 6.08 -9.61 -25.42
C SER A 56 6.66 -8.57 -24.48
N PHE A 57 5.97 -8.35 -23.35
CA PHE A 57 6.49 -7.54 -22.26
C PHE A 57 7.70 -8.26 -21.67
N LEU A 58 8.87 -7.95 -22.22
CA LEU A 58 10.16 -8.41 -21.73
C LEU A 58 10.49 -7.65 -20.44
N VAL A 59 9.88 -8.09 -19.35
CA VAL A 59 10.24 -7.64 -18.00
C VAL A 59 11.65 -8.15 -17.71
N LYS A 60 12.62 -7.23 -17.63
CA LYS A 60 13.87 -7.50 -16.94
C LYS A 60 13.56 -7.57 -15.45
N ALA A 61 13.53 -8.77 -14.88
CA ALA A 61 13.50 -8.92 -13.44
C ALA A 61 14.82 -8.40 -12.86
N SER A 62 14.75 -7.55 -11.83
CA SER A 62 15.82 -7.40 -10.86
C SER A 62 15.88 -8.69 -10.03
N ASN A 63 17.09 -9.17 -9.70
CA ASN A 63 17.24 -10.36 -8.86
C ASN A 63 16.93 -10.12 -7.37
N GLU A 64 16.73 -8.86 -6.97
CA GLU A 64 16.33 -8.50 -5.61
C GLU A 64 14.87 -8.87 -5.34
N LEU A 65 14.63 -9.53 -4.20
CA LEU A 65 13.30 -9.81 -3.68
C LEU A 65 12.65 -8.51 -3.16
N PRO A 66 11.31 -8.39 -3.17
CA PRO A 66 10.63 -7.31 -2.47
C PRO A 66 10.89 -7.41 -0.97
N LEU A 67 11.15 -6.28 -0.30
CA LEU A 67 11.37 -6.25 1.15
C LEU A 67 10.15 -6.81 1.91
N VAL A 68 8.94 -6.35 1.56
CA VAL A 68 7.69 -6.86 2.14
C VAL A 68 7.49 -8.33 1.76
N GLY A 69 7.19 -9.17 2.76
CA GLY A 69 7.07 -10.62 2.65
C GLY A 69 8.38 -11.38 2.84
N ASN A 70 9.49 -10.70 3.13
CA ASN A 70 10.80 -11.32 3.41
C ASN A 70 11.39 -10.82 4.74
N THR A 71 12.37 -11.56 5.26
CA THR A 71 13.12 -11.18 6.48
C THR A 71 13.79 -9.82 6.30
N ALA A 72 13.68 -8.96 7.31
CA ALA A 72 14.29 -7.65 7.31
C ALA A 72 15.83 -7.73 7.23
N PRO A 73 16.51 -6.82 6.51
CA PRO A 73 17.96 -6.70 6.58
C PRO A 73 18.41 -6.40 8.02
N ASP A 74 19.10 -7.35 8.65
CA ASP A 74 19.65 -7.17 10.00
C ASP A 74 20.74 -6.09 10.01
N PHE A 75 20.81 -5.35 11.11
CA PHE A 75 21.81 -4.31 11.34
C PHE A 75 22.17 -4.25 12.83
N GLU A 76 23.34 -3.70 13.11
CA GLU A 76 23.84 -3.37 14.44
C GLU A 76 24.45 -1.97 14.35
N ALA A 77 24.00 -1.03 15.19
CA ALA A 77 24.37 0.38 15.09
C ALA A 77 24.21 1.15 16.41
N GLU A 78 25.01 2.21 16.57
CA GLU A 78 24.90 3.13 17.71
C GLU A 78 23.61 3.96 17.64
N ALA A 79 22.99 4.17 18.80
CA ALA A 79 21.77 4.93 18.96
C ALA A 79 21.79 5.79 20.23
N VAL A 80 20.91 6.80 20.29
CA VAL A 80 20.65 7.59 21.50
C VAL A 80 19.33 7.17 22.12
N PHE A 81 19.34 6.87 23.42
CA PHE A 81 18.15 6.57 24.24
C PHE A 81 18.42 7.03 25.68
N ASP A 82 17.43 7.60 26.38
CA ASP A 82 17.58 8.23 27.71
C ASP A 82 18.79 9.22 27.81
N GLN A 83 19.13 9.87 26.70
CA GLN A 83 20.31 10.72 26.50
C GLN A 83 21.68 10.01 26.60
N GLU A 84 21.72 8.69 26.73
CA GLU A 84 22.93 7.86 26.67
C GLU A 84 23.16 7.27 25.27
N PHE A 85 24.40 6.84 25.00
CA PHE A 85 24.75 6.11 23.78
C PHE A 85 24.65 4.59 24.02
N ILE A 86 23.80 3.93 23.24
CA ILE A 86 23.57 2.48 23.29
C ILE A 86 23.87 1.84 21.92
N ASN A 87 24.02 0.52 21.88
CA ASN A 87 24.07 -0.26 20.63
C ASN A 87 22.70 -0.93 20.43
N VAL A 88 22.12 -0.81 19.24
CA VAL A 88 20.83 -1.42 18.88
C VAL A 88 21.02 -2.36 17.70
N LYS A 89 20.54 -3.60 17.88
CA LYS A 89 20.55 -4.64 16.86
C LYS A 89 19.14 -5.05 16.48
N LEU A 90 18.84 -5.16 15.19
CA LEU A 90 17.47 -5.48 14.75
C LEU A 90 17.07 -6.92 15.09
N SER A 91 17.98 -7.89 14.92
CA SER A 91 17.73 -9.29 15.25
C SER A 91 17.49 -9.55 16.74
N ASP A 92 17.84 -8.64 17.64
CA ASP A 92 17.55 -8.77 19.07
C ASP A 92 16.06 -8.60 19.42
N TYR A 93 15.23 -8.07 18.53
CA TYR A 93 13.77 -7.98 18.74
C TYR A 93 13.02 -9.26 18.31
N ILE A 94 13.64 -10.12 17.51
CA ILE A 94 13.05 -11.36 17.00
C ILE A 94 12.67 -12.29 18.16
N GLY A 95 11.45 -12.83 18.10
CA GLY A 95 10.83 -13.63 19.14
C GLY A 95 10.32 -12.83 20.36
N LYS A 96 10.52 -11.50 20.41
CA LYS A 96 10.21 -10.66 21.58
C LYS A 96 9.13 -9.62 21.30
N LYS A 97 9.36 -8.69 20.37
CA LYS A 97 8.47 -7.56 20.04
C LYS A 97 8.23 -7.50 18.53
N TYR A 98 7.14 -6.83 18.11
CA TYR A 98 7.05 -6.24 16.77
C TYR A 98 7.97 -5.02 16.69
N VAL A 99 8.35 -4.57 15.48
CA VAL A 99 9.16 -3.36 15.31
C VAL A 99 8.56 -2.44 14.25
N VAL A 100 8.33 -1.18 14.62
CA VAL A 100 8.07 -0.05 13.71
C VAL A 100 9.39 0.67 13.45
N LEU A 101 10.07 0.27 12.38
CA LEU A 101 11.33 0.88 11.95
C LEU A 101 11.02 2.02 10.97
N PHE A 102 11.39 3.25 11.30
CA PHE A 102 11.12 4.41 10.44
C PHE A 102 12.36 5.28 10.20
N PHE A 103 12.59 5.59 8.93
CA PHE A 103 13.67 6.45 8.47
C PHE A 103 13.19 7.90 8.35
N TYR A 104 14.07 8.86 8.59
CA TYR A 104 13.84 10.26 8.26
C TYR A 104 15.09 10.88 7.59
N PRO A 105 14.92 11.94 6.77
CA PRO A 105 16.02 12.45 5.95
C PRO A 105 17.25 12.96 6.72
N LEU A 106 17.04 13.91 7.64
CA LEU A 106 18.08 14.61 8.40
C LEU A 106 17.53 15.19 9.72
N ASP A 107 18.40 15.28 10.73
CA ASP A 107 18.22 16.05 11.97
C ASP A 107 18.07 17.56 11.70
N PHE A 108 17.57 18.31 12.69
CA PHE A 108 17.39 19.78 12.65
C PHE A 108 16.60 20.32 11.44
N THR A 109 15.71 19.50 10.86
CA THR A 109 14.81 19.88 9.74
C THR A 109 13.35 20.03 10.20
N PHE A 110 12.43 20.36 9.28
CA PHE A 110 11.09 20.86 9.62
C PHE A 110 10.00 19.80 9.86
N VAL A 111 9.95 18.73 9.04
CA VAL A 111 8.90 17.68 9.14
C VAL A 111 9.36 16.47 9.96
N CYS A 112 10.67 16.23 10.05
CA CYS A 112 11.23 15.17 10.87
C CYS A 112 10.85 15.26 12.37
N PRO A 113 10.96 16.42 13.06
CA PRO A 113 10.66 16.48 14.49
C PRO A 113 9.18 16.28 14.77
N THR A 114 8.27 16.66 13.86
CA THR A 114 6.83 16.45 14.07
C THR A 114 6.46 14.96 13.93
N GLU A 115 7.15 14.20 13.08
CA GLU A 115 6.97 12.74 13.02
C GLU A 115 7.57 12.04 14.25
N ILE A 116 8.81 12.38 14.62
CA ILE A 116 9.53 11.77 15.76
C ILE A 116 8.78 12.01 17.07
N THR A 117 8.39 13.27 17.35
CA THR A 117 7.64 13.60 18.57
C THR A 117 6.24 12.99 18.58
N ALA A 118 5.53 12.91 17.45
CA ALA A 118 4.20 12.29 17.39
C ALA A 118 4.22 10.77 17.62
N PHE A 119 5.30 10.07 17.24
CA PHE A 119 5.52 8.68 17.65
C PHE A 119 5.88 8.58 19.13
N SER A 120 6.71 9.48 19.66
CA SER A 120 7.17 9.43 21.05
C SER A 120 6.03 9.70 22.04
N ASP A 121 5.22 10.72 21.79
CA ASP A 121 4.09 11.11 22.64
C ASP A 121 2.98 10.04 22.66
N ARG A 122 3.03 9.08 21.74
CA ARG A 122 2.11 7.95 21.61
C ARG A 122 2.78 6.60 21.83
N TYR A 123 4.04 6.56 22.29
CA TYR A 123 4.83 5.32 22.43
C TYR A 123 4.12 4.25 23.25
N ALA A 124 3.47 4.63 24.36
CA ALA A 124 2.69 3.73 25.20
C ALA A 124 1.54 3.00 24.45
N GLU A 125 1.02 3.55 23.34
CA GLU A 125 0.04 2.86 22.48
C GLU A 125 0.65 1.72 21.65
N PHE A 126 1.97 1.72 21.45
CA PHE A 126 2.72 0.69 20.73
C PHE A 126 3.37 -0.30 21.71
N GLU A 127 3.88 0.17 22.84
CA GLU A 127 4.34 -0.67 23.95
C GLU A 127 3.22 -1.59 24.45
N ALA A 128 2.00 -1.07 24.65
CA ALA A 128 0.81 -1.86 25.00
C ALA A 128 0.38 -2.88 23.92
N LEU A 129 0.92 -2.76 22.70
CA LEU A 129 0.78 -3.72 21.59
C LEU A 129 2.07 -4.55 21.42
N ASN A 130 2.92 -4.66 22.44
CA ASN A 130 4.20 -5.38 22.42
C ASN A 130 5.08 -5.03 21.21
N THR A 131 5.16 -3.73 20.90
CA THR A 131 5.84 -3.19 19.71
C THR A 131 6.91 -2.18 20.11
N GLU A 132 8.09 -2.27 19.49
CA GLU A 132 9.12 -1.25 19.58
C GLU A 132 8.99 -0.21 18.46
N ILE A 133 9.41 1.02 18.72
CA ILE A 133 9.61 2.05 17.68
C ILE A 133 11.11 2.32 17.55
N LEU A 134 11.63 2.35 16.33
CA LEU A 134 13.03 2.66 16.05
C LEU A 134 13.10 3.76 14.98
N GLY A 135 13.64 4.93 15.35
CA GLY A 135 13.90 6.03 14.40
C GLY A 135 15.31 5.93 13.82
N VAL A 136 15.49 6.25 12.54
CA VAL A 136 16.80 6.19 11.86
C VAL A 136 17.02 7.41 10.96
N SER A 137 18.21 8.01 10.98
CA SER A 137 18.69 8.86 9.88
C SER A 137 20.17 8.63 9.59
N VAL A 138 20.71 9.35 8.61
CA VAL A 138 22.13 9.29 8.23
C VAL A 138 23.04 10.18 9.10
N ASP A 139 22.49 10.81 10.14
CA ASP A 139 23.22 11.67 11.07
C ASP A 139 23.96 10.86 12.14
N SER A 140 24.80 11.51 12.95
CA SER A 140 25.56 10.86 14.03
C SER A 140 24.82 10.89 15.36
N VAL A 141 25.12 9.97 16.28
CA VAL A 141 24.57 9.98 17.66
C VAL A 141 24.83 11.30 18.40
N PHE A 142 25.92 12.03 18.08
CA PHE A 142 26.19 13.37 18.62
C PHE A 142 25.19 14.42 18.14
N SER A 143 24.70 14.29 16.89
CA SER A 143 23.64 15.13 16.33
C SER A 143 22.29 14.82 16.98
N HIS A 144 21.95 13.53 17.07
CA HIS A 144 20.72 13.08 17.73
C HIS A 144 20.64 13.57 19.18
N LEU A 145 21.73 13.41 19.96
CA LEU A 145 21.81 13.86 21.35
C LEU A 145 21.64 15.39 21.48
N ALA A 146 22.30 16.17 20.62
CA ALA A 146 22.14 17.62 20.60
C ALA A 146 20.71 18.05 20.22
N TRP A 147 20.02 17.26 19.39
CA TRP A 147 18.65 17.56 18.94
C TRP A 147 17.58 17.13 19.96
N ILE A 148 17.82 16.04 20.70
CA ILE A 148 17.09 15.62 21.91
C ILE A 148 17.22 16.70 23.00
N GLN A 149 18.44 17.19 23.24
CA GLN A 149 18.70 18.27 24.21
C GLN A 149 18.20 19.66 23.76
N THR A 150 17.66 19.78 22.54
CA THR A 150 17.03 21.02 22.06
C THR A 150 15.52 21.01 22.38
N ASP A 151 15.04 22.12 22.94
CA ASP A 151 13.61 22.36 23.21
C ASP A 151 12.72 22.14 21.96
N ARG A 152 11.60 21.43 22.11
CA ARG A 152 10.58 21.29 21.04
C ARG A 152 10.08 22.63 20.50
N LYS A 153 10.00 23.66 21.36
CA LYS A 153 9.63 25.04 21.00
C LYS A 153 10.65 25.72 20.07
N SER A 154 11.88 25.23 20.06
CA SER A 154 13.01 25.71 19.24
C SER A 154 13.25 24.83 18.00
N GLY A 155 12.35 23.90 17.70
CA GLY A 155 12.51 22.92 16.61
C GLY A 155 13.34 21.68 16.99
N GLY A 156 13.61 21.49 18.29
CA GLY A 156 14.21 20.28 18.83
C GLY A 156 13.21 19.14 19.07
N LEU A 157 13.67 18.09 19.73
CA LEU A 157 12.88 16.90 20.04
C LEU A 157 12.45 16.81 21.50
N GLY A 158 13.24 17.36 22.44
CA GLY A 158 13.12 16.99 23.85
C GLY A 158 13.39 15.50 24.08
N ASP A 159 13.09 15.01 25.28
CA ASP A 159 13.22 13.59 25.61
C ASP A 159 12.29 12.72 24.74
N LEU A 160 12.77 11.50 24.45
CA LEU A 160 12.10 10.52 23.59
C LEU A 160 11.93 9.18 24.31
N ASN A 161 10.79 8.54 24.07
CA ASN A 161 10.44 7.25 24.66
C ASN A 161 11.01 6.04 23.87
N TYR A 162 11.89 6.26 22.90
CA TYR A 162 12.49 5.18 22.08
C TYR A 162 13.83 5.60 21.42
N PRO A 163 14.65 4.64 20.94
CA PRO A 163 15.97 4.94 20.38
C PRO A 163 15.96 5.67 19.01
N LEU A 164 16.88 6.63 18.85
CA LEU A 164 17.28 7.18 17.54
C LEU A 164 18.63 6.59 17.09
N ILE A 165 18.62 5.83 16.01
CA ILE A 165 19.75 5.07 15.46
C ILE A 165 20.50 5.87 14.38
N SER A 166 21.82 5.88 14.47
CA SER A 166 22.72 6.50 13.50
C SER A 166 23.08 5.54 12.36
N ASP A 167 22.70 5.87 11.13
CA ASP A 167 23.14 5.22 9.89
C ASP A 167 24.19 6.08 9.16
N VAL A 168 25.24 6.50 9.88
CA VAL A 168 26.31 7.36 9.34
C VAL A 168 27.03 6.77 8.12
N THR A 169 27.10 5.44 8.04
CA THR A 169 27.61 4.66 6.89
C THR A 169 26.62 4.54 5.73
N LYS A 170 25.35 4.92 5.94
CA LYS A 170 24.24 4.88 4.98
C LYS A 170 23.88 3.47 4.50
N SER A 171 24.35 2.45 5.22
CA SER A 171 24.17 1.03 4.90
C SER A 171 22.76 0.54 5.23
N ILE A 172 22.16 1.01 6.32
CA ILE A 172 20.81 0.61 6.75
C ILE A 172 19.80 1.19 5.76
N SER A 173 19.84 2.50 5.51
CA SER A 173 19.01 3.22 4.53
C SER A 173 19.14 2.64 3.12
N LYS A 174 20.32 2.14 2.76
CA LYS A 174 20.56 1.45 1.47
C LYS A 174 19.95 0.05 1.45
N SER A 175 20.10 -0.75 2.50
CA SER A 175 19.53 -2.10 2.58
C SER A 175 18.00 -2.12 2.60
N PHE A 176 17.37 -1.13 3.24
CA PHE A 176 15.94 -0.89 3.21
C PHE A 176 15.46 -0.12 1.96
N GLY A 177 16.34 0.16 0.99
CA GLY A 177 15.99 0.75 -0.31
C GLY A 177 15.47 2.19 -0.26
N VAL A 178 15.70 2.93 0.84
CA VAL A 178 15.17 4.27 1.08
C VAL A 178 16.21 5.39 0.90
N LEU A 179 17.50 5.07 0.80
CA LEU A 179 18.57 6.03 0.54
C LEU A 179 18.42 6.66 -0.85
N ILE A 180 18.36 8.00 -0.91
CA ILE A 180 18.50 8.78 -2.14
C ILE A 180 20.01 8.91 -2.45
N PRO A 181 20.58 8.25 -3.46
CA PRO A 181 22.04 8.20 -3.63
C PRO A 181 22.66 9.57 -3.89
N ASP A 182 22.02 10.39 -4.72
CA ASP A 182 22.52 11.70 -5.16
C ASP A 182 22.50 12.78 -4.05
N GLN A 183 21.72 12.55 -2.99
CA GLN A 183 21.59 13.45 -1.84
C GLN A 183 22.22 12.87 -0.56
N GLY A 184 22.41 11.55 -0.52
CA GLY A 184 22.96 10.85 0.64
C GLY A 184 22.08 10.88 1.88
N ILE A 185 20.75 10.97 1.72
CA ILE A 185 19.74 11.04 2.81
C ILE A 185 18.64 10.01 2.57
N ALA A 186 17.93 9.59 3.62
CA ALA A 186 16.80 8.67 3.48
C ALA A 186 15.50 9.37 3.05
N LEU A 187 14.65 8.66 2.31
CA LEU A 187 13.23 8.96 2.17
C LEU A 187 12.50 8.73 3.51
N ARG A 188 11.24 9.19 3.60
CA ARG A 188 10.36 8.91 4.76
C ARG A 188 9.78 7.50 4.65
N GLY A 189 10.66 6.51 4.66
CA GLY A 189 10.32 5.09 4.70
C GLY A 189 9.95 4.64 6.11
N LEU A 190 8.90 3.84 6.23
CA LEU A 190 8.47 3.18 7.46
C LEU A 190 8.17 1.73 7.13
N PHE A 191 8.59 0.82 8.01
CA PHE A 191 8.41 -0.62 7.89
C PHE A 191 7.81 -1.15 9.19
N ILE A 192 6.84 -2.06 9.08
CA ILE A 192 6.36 -2.84 10.22
C ILE A 192 6.90 -4.25 10.06
N ILE A 193 7.62 -4.71 11.08
CA ILE A 193 8.33 -5.98 11.13
C ILE A 193 7.67 -6.82 12.24
N ASP A 194 7.39 -8.09 11.95
CA ASP A 194 6.81 -9.01 12.93
C ASP A 194 7.85 -9.64 13.87
N LYS A 195 7.36 -10.44 14.82
CA LYS A 195 8.20 -11.13 15.81
C LYS A 195 9.08 -12.20 15.14
N GLU A 196 8.73 -12.61 13.93
CA GLU A 196 9.45 -13.58 13.11
C GLU A 196 10.57 -12.88 12.28
N GLY A 197 10.68 -11.56 12.37
CA GLY A 197 11.66 -10.73 11.68
C GLY A 197 11.31 -10.42 10.22
N VAL A 198 10.07 -10.68 9.79
CA VAL A 198 9.59 -10.47 8.42
C VAL A 198 8.96 -9.08 8.29
N ILE A 199 9.30 -8.37 7.21
CA ILE A 199 8.68 -7.07 6.89
C ILE A 199 7.28 -7.34 6.35
N GLN A 200 6.25 -6.90 7.08
CA GLN A 200 4.84 -7.13 6.74
C GLN A 200 4.17 -5.92 6.09
N HIS A 201 4.72 -4.72 6.31
CA HIS A 201 4.22 -3.46 5.71
C HIS A 201 5.36 -2.53 5.34
N SER A 202 5.12 -1.69 4.33
CA SER A 202 5.98 -0.54 4.03
C SER A 202 5.18 0.69 3.60
N THR A 203 5.62 1.87 4.01
CA THR A 203 5.12 3.17 3.54
C THR A 203 6.33 4.06 3.26
N ILE A 204 6.48 4.53 2.03
CA ILE A 204 7.62 5.37 1.62
C ILE A 204 7.09 6.70 1.08
N ASN A 205 7.14 7.72 1.94
CA ASN A 205 6.76 9.08 1.56
C ASN A 205 7.96 9.86 0.99
N ASN A 206 7.66 10.78 0.06
CA ASN A 206 8.63 11.77 -0.41
C ASN A 206 8.87 12.84 0.69
N LEU A 207 10.00 13.52 0.63
CA LEU A 207 10.59 14.34 1.70
C LEU A 207 9.64 15.37 2.34
N ALA A 208 8.68 15.90 1.58
CA ALA A 208 7.74 16.94 1.99
C ALA A 208 6.42 16.41 2.61
N ILE A 209 6.18 15.09 2.67
CA ILE A 209 4.90 14.50 3.08
C ILE A 209 5.10 13.69 4.37
N GLY A 210 4.59 14.21 5.50
CA GLY A 210 4.60 13.48 6.77
C GLY A 210 3.73 12.21 6.76
N ARG A 211 4.10 11.23 7.57
CA ARG A 211 3.37 9.97 7.79
C ARG A 211 2.25 10.12 8.82
N SER A 212 1.41 9.09 8.95
CA SER A 212 0.33 9.00 9.93
C SER A 212 0.62 7.92 10.98
N VAL A 213 0.73 8.33 12.24
CA VAL A 213 0.88 7.42 13.39
C VAL A 213 -0.35 6.53 13.54
N ASP A 214 -1.56 7.06 13.28
CA ASP A 214 -2.81 6.28 13.33
C ASP A 214 -2.89 5.19 12.27
N GLU A 215 -2.40 5.45 11.05
CA GLU A 215 -2.40 4.42 9.99
C GLU A 215 -1.31 3.36 10.22
N THR A 216 -0.19 3.76 10.82
CA THR A 216 0.84 2.82 11.31
C THR A 216 0.26 1.91 12.39
N LYS A 217 -0.42 2.48 13.40
CA LYS A 217 -1.09 1.72 14.46
C LYS A 217 -2.20 0.83 13.92
N ARG A 218 -3.07 1.33 13.03
CA ARG A 218 -4.15 0.55 12.40
C ARG A 218 -3.59 -0.66 11.64
N THR A 219 -2.50 -0.48 10.90
CA THR A 219 -1.87 -1.55 10.12
C THR A 219 -1.17 -2.58 11.02
N LEU A 220 -0.50 -2.13 12.08
CA LEU A 220 0.05 -3.00 13.12
C LEU A 220 -1.04 -3.85 13.80
N GLN A 221 -2.16 -3.24 14.19
CA GLN A 221 -3.28 -3.96 14.80
C GLN A 221 -3.94 -4.95 13.82
N ALA A 222 -3.98 -4.63 12.53
CA ALA A 222 -4.47 -5.54 11.49
C ALA A 222 -3.53 -6.74 11.29
N LEU A 223 -2.21 -6.53 11.34
CA LEU A 223 -1.20 -7.59 11.30
C LEU A 223 -1.31 -8.52 12.52
N GLN A 224 -1.40 -7.95 13.73
CA GLN A 224 -1.56 -8.71 14.96
C GLN A 224 -2.84 -9.56 14.92
N TYR A 225 -3.96 -8.97 14.49
CA TYR A 225 -5.23 -9.70 14.37
C TYR A 225 -5.13 -10.93 13.44
N VAL A 226 -4.51 -10.82 12.26
CA VAL A 226 -4.39 -11.97 11.34
C VAL A 226 -3.35 -13.01 11.78
N GLN A 227 -2.32 -12.61 12.53
CA GLN A 227 -1.40 -13.58 13.16
C GLN A 227 -2.05 -14.32 14.34
N GLU A 228 -2.93 -13.67 15.09
CA GLU A 228 -3.71 -14.29 16.17
C GLU A 228 -4.91 -15.10 15.65
N ASN A 229 -5.41 -14.79 14.44
CA ASN A 229 -6.54 -15.46 13.80
C ASN A 229 -6.17 -15.92 12.37
N PRO A 230 -5.35 -16.99 12.19
CA PRO A 230 -4.80 -17.36 10.86
C PRO A 230 -5.82 -17.75 9.78
N ASP A 231 -7.07 -18.06 10.17
CA ASP A 231 -8.19 -18.35 9.26
C ASP A 231 -8.94 -17.09 8.78
N GLU A 232 -8.50 -15.88 9.14
CA GLU A 232 -9.19 -14.61 8.89
C GLU A 232 -8.25 -13.59 8.20
N VAL A 233 -8.83 -12.68 7.41
CA VAL A 233 -8.13 -11.51 6.83
C VAL A 233 -8.88 -10.21 7.10
N CYS A 234 -8.13 -9.12 7.26
CA CYS A 234 -8.65 -7.77 7.50
C CYS A 234 -9.06 -7.08 6.17
N PRO A 235 -10.33 -6.63 6.02
CA PRO A 235 -10.78 -5.86 4.86
C PRO A 235 -10.15 -4.46 4.74
N ALA A 236 -10.41 -3.81 3.60
CA ALA A 236 -9.96 -2.44 3.36
C ALA A 236 -10.51 -1.46 4.41
N GLY A 237 -9.63 -0.71 5.08
CA GLY A 237 -9.98 0.27 6.11
C GLY A 237 -10.27 -0.31 7.51
N TRP A 238 -10.17 -1.64 7.68
CA TRP A 238 -10.46 -2.35 8.95
C TRP A 238 -9.75 -1.74 10.17
N LYS A 239 -10.46 -1.72 11.29
CA LYS A 239 -10.01 -1.35 12.63
C LYS A 239 -10.46 -2.42 13.66
N PRO A 240 -9.84 -2.48 14.85
CA PRO A 240 -10.29 -3.38 15.91
C PRO A 240 -11.78 -3.21 16.23
N GLY A 241 -12.54 -4.30 16.11
CA GLY A 241 -14.00 -4.33 16.26
C GLY A 241 -14.77 -4.41 14.93
N ASP A 242 -14.15 -4.08 13.80
CA ASP A 242 -14.73 -4.32 12.47
C ASP A 242 -14.70 -5.81 12.10
N LYS A 243 -15.63 -6.24 11.24
CA LYS A 243 -15.68 -7.63 10.76
C LYS A 243 -14.47 -7.98 9.91
N SER A 244 -13.85 -9.11 10.22
CA SER A 244 -12.91 -9.81 9.34
C SER A 244 -13.63 -10.67 8.29
N MET A 245 -12.86 -11.31 7.42
CA MET A 245 -13.37 -12.24 6.41
C MET A 245 -12.46 -13.47 6.30
N LYS A 246 -13.05 -14.68 6.23
CA LYS A 246 -12.28 -15.89 5.92
C LYS A 246 -11.82 -15.91 4.45
N PRO A 247 -10.54 -16.20 4.13
CA PRO A 247 -10.00 -16.18 2.77
C PRO A 247 -10.37 -17.42 1.94
N ASP A 248 -11.62 -17.90 2.07
CA ASP A 248 -12.17 -19.06 1.37
C ASP A 248 -13.38 -18.64 0.49
N PRO A 249 -13.53 -19.14 -0.76
CA PRO A 249 -14.65 -18.79 -1.64
C PRO A 249 -16.07 -19.17 -1.18
N LYS A 250 -16.22 -19.93 -0.08
CA LYS A 250 -17.51 -20.18 0.58
C LYS A 250 -17.64 -19.31 1.85
N GLY A 251 -16.67 -19.33 2.75
CA GLY A 251 -16.70 -18.58 4.02
C GLY A 251 -16.69 -17.06 3.85
N SER A 252 -16.02 -16.52 2.83
CA SER A 252 -16.05 -15.09 2.50
C SER A 252 -17.47 -14.55 2.21
N LYS A 253 -18.42 -15.42 1.84
CA LYS A 253 -19.81 -15.03 1.58
C LYS A 253 -20.54 -14.55 2.83
N ASP A 254 -20.15 -15.04 4.01
CA ASP A 254 -20.76 -14.63 5.28
C ASP A 254 -20.37 -13.18 5.63
N TYR A 255 -19.17 -12.75 5.22
CA TYR A 255 -18.76 -11.34 5.25
C TYR A 255 -19.54 -10.52 4.22
N PHE A 256 -19.50 -10.92 2.93
CA PHE A 256 -20.16 -10.14 1.85
C PHE A 256 -21.67 -10.01 2.01
N ALA A 257 -22.36 -11.02 2.56
CA ALA A 257 -23.80 -10.95 2.86
C ALA A 257 -24.14 -10.05 4.05
N ALA A 258 -23.13 -9.59 4.81
CA ALA A 258 -23.30 -8.78 6.02
C ALA A 258 -22.72 -7.36 5.92
N VAL A 259 -22.25 -6.97 4.72
CA VAL A 259 -21.77 -5.62 4.38
C VAL A 259 -22.38 -5.05 3.08
N ALA A 260 -23.40 -5.73 2.54
CA ALA A 260 -24.17 -5.36 1.36
C ALA A 260 -25.54 -4.77 1.73
#